data_AF-A0A2N5KR32-F1
#
_entry.id   AF-A0A2N5KR32-F1
#
_cell.length_a   1.000
_cell.length_b   1.000
_cell.length_c   1.000
_cell.angle_alpha   90.00
_cell.angle_beta   90.00
_cell.angle_gamma   90.00
#
_symmetry.space_group_name_H-M   'P 1'
#
loop_
_entity.id
_entity.type
_entity.pdbx_description
1 polymer ?
#
loop_
_entity_poly.entity_id
_entity_poly.type
_entity_poly.pdbx_seq_one_letter_code
_entity_poly.pdbx_strand_id
1 'polypeptide(L)'
;AGKRTTSFVPDWQLRRDLSERRTSWYMRMWPPQRGSDALGSLMRIEAPRETSADEVDEITRWIMAEKAPLAKPDSRWPAMIYPIQYVEKVLKPTVQGSERAFARLERQLAANGGN
;
A
#
# COMPACT_ATOMS: atom_id res chain seq x y z
N ALA A 1 2.32 -19.73 -0.52
CA ALA A 1 2.29 -18.27 -0.26
C ALA A 1 3.72 -17.73 -0.36
N GLY A 2 3.92 -16.44 -0.62
CA GLY A 2 5.27 -15.87 -0.76
C GLY A 2 5.99 -16.21 -2.06
N LYS A 3 5.24 -16.68 -3.08
CA LYS A 3 5.76 -16.79 -4.45
C LYS A 3 5.69 -15.41 -5.11
N ARG A 4 6.72 -15.07 -5.87
CA ARG A 4 6.76 -13.87 -6.71
C ARG A 4 7.12 -14.22 -8.15
N THR A 5 6.78 -13.32 -9.07
CA THR A 5 7.33 -13.36 -10.43
C THR A 5 8.80 -12.91 -10.41
N THR A 6 9.50 -13.14 -11.53
CA THR A 6 10.67 -12.33 -11.86
C THR A 6 10.26 -10.87 -11.93
N SER A 7 11.23 -9.98 -11.73
CA SER A 7 10.99 -8.56 -11.92
C SER A 7 10.88 -8.23 -13.41
N PHE A 8 10.11 -7.20 -13.73
CA PHE A 8 9.84 -6.73 -15.09
C PHE A 8 9.54 -5.23 -15.10
N VAL A 9 9.59 -4.61 -16.28
CA VAL A 9 9.08 -3.25 -16.50
C VAL A 9 7.74 -3.37 -17.23
N PRO A 10 6.62 -2.87 -16.68
CA PRO A 10 5.33 -2.96 -17.35
C PRO A 10 5.32 -2.24 -18.70
N ASP A 11 4.63 -2.79 -19.70
CA ASP A 11 4.61 -2.23 -21.07
C ASP A 11 4.16 -0.77 -21.12
N TRP A 12 3.21 -0.38 -20.28
CA TRP A 12 2.72 1.00 -20.20
C TRP A 12 3.79 1.99 -19.68
N GLN A 13 4.84 1.51 -19.01
CA GLN A 13 5.99 2.33 -18.60
C GLN A 13 7.05 2.47 -19.69
N LEU A 14 7.00 1.68 -20.77
CA LEU A 14 8.01 1.76 -21.84
C LEU A 14 8.00 3.11 -22.57
N ARG A 15 6.88 3.83 -22.52
CA ARG A 15 6.75 5.19 -23.08
C ARG A 15 7.23 6.29 -22.12
N ARG A 16 7.54 5.95 -20.86
CA ARG A 16 8.05 6.89 -19.87
C ARG A 16 9.56 7.04 -19.97
N ASP A 17 10.03 8.16 -19.46
CA ASP A 17 11.44 8.44 -19.26
C ASP A 17 12.11 7.35 -18.43
N LEU A 18 13.39 7.08 -18.70
CA LEU A 18 14.12 5.98 -18.04
C LEU A 18 14.16 6.14 -16.52
N SER A 19 14.25 7.39 -16.02
CA SER A 19 14.26 7.73 -14.60
C SER A 19 12.90 7.49 -13.90
N GLU A 20 11.80 7.52 -14.65
CA GLU A 20 10.46 7.29 -14.13
C GLU A 20 10.08 5.81 -14.12
N ARG A 21 10.75 4.99 -14.93
CA ARG A 21 10.49 3.55 -14.97
C ARG A 21 10.76 2.93 -13.61
N ARG A 22 10.02 1.87 -13.33
CA ARG A 22 10.04 1.12 -12.08
C ARG A 22 10.19 -0.35 -12.38
N THR A 23 11.04 -0.98 -11.58
CA THR A 23 11.12 -2.44 -11.54
C THR A 23 9.91 -2.94 -10.77
N SER A 24 9.12 -3.79 -11.40
CA SER A 24 7.86 -4.29 -10.88
C SER A 24 7.88 -5.80 -10.74
N TRP A 25 7.19 -6.33 -9.73
CA TRP A 25 6.94 -7.76 -9.62
C TRP A 25 5.60 -8.00 -8.95
N TYR A 26 4.98 -9.14 -9.26
CA TYR A 26 3.80 -9.59 -8.54
C TYR A 26 4.20 -10.55 -7.42
N MET A 27 3.60 -10.39 -6.25
CA MET A 27 3.75 -11.28 -5.11
C MET A 27 2.39 -11.79 -4.65
N ARG A 28 2.33 -13.08 -4.29
CA ARG A 28 1.13 -13.70 -3.75
C ARG A 28 1.17 -13.77 -2.22
N MET A 29 0.34 -12.94 -1.58
CA MET A 29 0.26 -12.78 -0.11
C MET A 29 -0.31 -14.01 0.59
N TRP A 30 -1.40 -14.54 0.06
CA TRP A 30 -2.10 -15.72 0.58
C TRP A 30 -2.34 -16.75 -0.53
N PRO A 31 -2.49 -18.04 -0.17
CA PRO A 31 -2.98 -19.03 -1.13
C PRO A 31 -4.31 -18.59 -1.74
N PRO A 32 -4.62 -18.99 -2.99
CA PRO A 32 -5.92 -18.75 -3.60
C PRO A 32 -7.04 -19.18 -2.66
N GLN A 33 -8.00 -18.29 -2.43
CA GLN A 33 -9.14 -18.57 -1.56
C GLN A 33 -10.26 -19.17 -2.39
N ARG A 34 -11.10 -20.01 -1.78
CA ARG A 34 -12.26 -20.57 -2.49
C ARG A 34 -13.17 -19.41 -2.91
N GLY A 35 -13.47 -19.33 -4.21
CA GLY A 35 -14.31 -18.27 -4.79
C GLY A 35 -13.58 -16.97 -5.13
N SER A 36 -12.27 -16.85 -4.89
CA SER A 36 -11.49 -15.73 -5.43
C SER A 36 -11.11 -15.99 -6.88
N ASP A 37 -11.06 -14.94 -7.69
CA ASP A 37 -10.49 -15.01 -9.04
C ASP A 37 -8.97 -15.35 -9.02
N ALA A 38 -8.37 -15.49 -10.21
CA ALA A 38 -6.94 -15.80 -10.35
C ALA A 38 -6.02 -14.71 -9.76
N LEU A 39 -6.53 -13.47 -9.68
CA LEU A 39 -5.82 -12.30 -9.18
C LEU A 39 -5.97 -12.12 -7.67
N GLY A 40 -6.85 -12.91 -7.03
CA GLY A 40 -7.04 -12.91 -5.60
C GLY A 40 -5.73 -13.02 -4.85
N SER A 41 -5.51 -12.10 -3.91
CA SER A 41 -4.29 -12.02 -3.08
C SER A 41 -2.97 -11.74 -3.81
N LEU A 42 -3.02 -11.28 -5.06
CA LEU A 42 -1.84 -10.74 -5.75
C LEU A 42 -1.67 -9.26 -5.42
N MET A 43 -0.43 -8.88 -5.12
CA MET A 43 0.00 -7.49 -4.97
C MET A 43 1.09 -7.22 -6.00
N ARG A 44 0.99 -6.09 -6.72
CA ARG A 44 2.11 -5.56 -7.50
C ARG A 44 2.95 -4.67 -6.60
N ILE A 45 4.25 -4.93 -6.57
CA ILE A 45 5.23 -4.09 -5.89
C ILE A 45 6.05 -3.41 -6.97
N GLU A 46 6.37 -2.14 -6.75
CA GLU A 46 7.19 -1.33 -7.64
C GLU A 46 8.31 -0.68 -6.82
N ALA A 47 9.52 -0.69 -7.38
CA ALA A 47 10.73 -0.12 -6.79
C ALA A 47 11.50 0.66 -7.87
N PRO A 48 12.53 1.44 -7.51
CA PRO A 48 13.42 2.07 -8.49
C PRO A 48 13.89 1.07 -9.57
N ARG A 49 14.10 1.56 -10.79
CA ARG A 49 14.46 0.70 -11.93
C ARG A 49 15.72 -0.14 -11.68
N GLU A 50 16.68 0.43 -10.96
CA GLU A 50 17.97 -0.22 -10.71
C GLU A 50 17.95 -1.19 -9.52
N THR A 51 16.78 -1.48 -8.93
CA THR A 51 16.65 -2.47 -7.87
C THR A 51 17.02 -3.86 -8.40
N SER A 52 18.03 -4.45 -7.77
CA SER A 52 18.58 -5.77 -8.10
C SER A 52 17.62 -6.91 -7.75
N ALA A 53 17.87 -8.11 -8.30
CA ALA A 53 17.07 -9.29 -7.99
C ALA A 53 17.14 -9.68 -6.50
N ASP A 54 18.30 -9.51 -5.86
CA ASP A 54 18.51 -9.81 -4.44
C ASP A 54 17.74 -8.85 -3.54
N GLU A 55 17.76 -7.55 -3.87
CA GLU A 55 16.92 -6.55 -3.18
C GLU A 55 15.43 -6.83 -3.35
N VAL A 56 15.00 -7.26 -4.55
CA VAL A 56 13.61 -7.69 -4.77
C VAL A 56 13.23 -8.86 -3.85
N ASP A 57 14.10 -9.86 -3.71
CA ASP A 57 13.88 -10.99 -2.80
C ASP A 57 13.83 -10.54 -1.34
N GLU A 58 14.73 -9.65 -0.93
CA GLU A 58 14.76 -9.09 0.41
C GLU A 58 13.48 -8.30 0.74
N ILE A 59 13.06 -7.40 -0.13
CA ILE A 59 11.82 -6.61 0.03
C ILE A 59 10.62 -7.54 0.12
N THR A 60 10.54 -8.56 -0.76
CA THR A 60 9.49 -9.58 -0.70
C THR A 60 9.48 -10.29 0.66
N ARG A 61 10.64 -10.64 1.21
CA ARG A 61 10.75 -11.28 2.52
C ARG A 61 10.27 -10.36 3.65
N TRP A 62 10.63 -9.07 3.63
CA TRP A 62 10.14 -8.09 4.61
C TRP A 62 8.63 -7.96 4.59
N ILE A 63 8.03 -7.77 3.41
CA ILE A 63 6.57 -7.64 3.27
C ILE A 63 5.84 -8.90 3.75
N MET A 64 6.41 -10.09 3.48
CA MET A 64 5.85 -11.36 3.95
C MET A 64 5.90 -11.51 5.47
N ALA A 65 6.90 -10.92 6.14
CA ALA A 65 7.02 -10.92 7.59
C ALA A 65 5.93 -10.05 8.25
N GLU A 66 5.56 -8.93 7.61
CA GLU A 66 4.55 -7.97 8.07
C GLU A 66 3.10 -8.41 7.85
N LYS A 67 2.88 -9.66 7.42
CA LYS A 67 1.55 -10.19 7.12
C LYS A 67 0.71 -10.49 8.37
N ALA A 68 1.31 -10.48 9.56
CA ALA A 68 0.66 -10.76 10.83
C ALA A 68 0.67 -9.53 11.76
N PRO A 69 -0.37 -9.34 12.60
CA PRO A 69 -1.54 -10.21 12.80
C PRO A 69 -2.64 -10.13 11.72
N LEU A 70 -3.43 -11.20 11.64
CA LEU A 70 -4.54 -11.39 10.70
C LEU A 70 -5.66 -10.37 10.94
N ALA A 71 -5.78 -9.37 10.05
CA ALA A 71 -6.86 -8.39 10.08
C ALA A 71 -8.19 -8.98 9.59
N LYS A 72 -8.82 -9.88 10.37
CA LYS A 72 -10.23 -10.26 10.18
C LYS A 72 -11.10 -9.31 11.02
N PRO A 73 -12.24 -8.78 10.52
CA PRO A 73 -12.93 -9.04 9.24
C PRO A 73 -12.78 -7.91 8.19
N ASP A 74 -11.57 -7.47 7.83
CA ASP A 74 -11.41 -6.43 6.79
C ASP A 74 -11.55 -7.04 5.38
N SER A 75 -12.39 -6.50 4.50
CA SER A 75 -12.59 -7.03 3.13
C SER A 75 -11.31 -7.07 2.29
N ARG A 76 -10.30 -6.25 2.62
CA ARG A 76 -8.99 -6.19 1.96
C ARG A 76 -7.96 -7.13 2.58
N TRP A 77 -8.33 -7.93 3.59
CA TRP A 77 -7.45 -8.92 4.22
C TRP A 77 -6.66 -9.82 3.23
N PRO A 78 -7.17 -10.16 2.02
CA PRO A 78 -6.41 -11.02 1.09
C PRO A 78 -5.18 -10.33 0.48
N ALA A 79 -5.05 -9.01 0.56
CA ALA A 79 -3.90 -8.30 -0.02
C ALA A 79 -3.27 -7.30 0.95
N MET A 80 -3.84 -7.08 2.13
CA MET A 80 -3.35 -6.10 3.10
C MET A 80 -2.27 -6.68 4.02
N ILE A 81 -1.20 -5.92 4.25
CA ILE A 81 -0.24 -6.17 5.35
C ILE A 81 -0.68 -5.44 6.61
N TYR A 82 -0.30 -5.96 7.78
CA TYR A 82 -0.74 -5.43 9.06
C TYR A 82 -0.41 -3.94 9.27
N PRO A 83 0.79 -3.43 8.91
CA PRO A 83 1.12 -2.02 9.09
C PRO A 83 0.14 -1.06 8.43
N ILE A 84 -0.44 -1.41 7.27
CA ILE A 84 -1.45 -0.58 6.60
C ILE A 84 -2.68 -0.48 7.50
N GLN A 85 -3.22 -1.60 7.97
CA GLN A 85 -4.38 -1.61 8.86
C GLN A 85 -4.11 -0.84 10.16
N TYR A 86 -2.90 -0.98 10.72
CA TYR A 86 -2.51 -0.27 11.93
C TYR A 86 -2.48 1.24 11.73
N VAL A 87 -1.85 1.73 10.66
CA VAL A 87 -1.84 3.16 10.27
C VAL A 87 -3.27 3.67 10.10
N GLU A 88 -4.14 2.90 9.48
CA GLU A 88 -5.53 3.30 9.28
C GLU A 88 -6.35 3.39 10.56
N LYS A 89 -6.10 2.50 11.52
CA LYS A 89 -6.81 2.51 12.80
C LYS A 89 -6.28 3.54 13.77
N VAL A 90 -4.95 3.75 13.79
CA VAL A 90 -4.28 4.55 14.81
C VAL A 90 -3.96 5.96 14.33
N LEU A 91 -3.44 6.11 13.11
CA LEU A 91 -2.94 7.40 12.62
C LEU A 91 -4.02 8.22 11.89
N LYS A 92 -4.89 7.58 11.08
CA LYS A 92 -5.95 8.32 10.36
C LYS A 92 -6.85 9.17 11.28
N PRO A 93 -7.33 8.66 12.45
CA PRO A 93 -8.15 9.48 13.34
C PRO A 93 -7.41 10.71 13.87
N THR A 94 -6.12 10.59 14.17
CA THR A 94 -5.30 11.69 14.68
C THR A 94 -5.15 12.81 13.64
N VAL A 95 -4.95 12.45 12.37
CA VAL A 95 -4.86 13.43 11.27
C VAL A 95 -6.22 14.10 11.03
N GLN A 96 -7.29 13.32 10.91
CA GLN A 96 -8.63 13.86 10.67
C GLN A 96 -9.16 14.72 11.83
N GLY A 97 -8.78 14.38 13.07
CA GLY A 97 -9.09 15.20 14.24
C GLY A 97 -8.47 16.59 14.15
N SER A 98 -7.22 16.68 13.69
CA SER A 98 -6.50 17.93 13.48
C SER A 98 -7.15 18.79 12.39
N GLU A 99 -7.48 18.20 11.23
CA GLU A 99 -8.16 18.90 10.13
C GLU A 99 -9.52 19.47 10.56
N ARG A 100 -10.32 18.68 11.29
CA ARG A 100 -11.62 19.12 11.81
C ARG A 100 -11.49 20.25 12.83
N ALA A 101 -10.47 20.19 13.69
CA ALA A 101 -10.19 21.25 14.65
C ALA A 101 -9.77 22.54 13.94
N PHE A 102 -8.91 22.44 12.92
CA PHE A 102 -8.46 23.58 12.12
C PHE A 102 -9.61 24.24 11.35
N ALA A 103 -10.44 23.45 10.66
CA ALA A 103 -11.62 23.94 9.94
C ALA A 103 -12.70 24.55 10.87
N ARG A 104 -12.71 24.18 12.16
CA ARG A 104 -13.56 24.82 13.16
C ARG A 104 -12.99 26.18 13.59
N LEU A 105 -11.67 26.27 13.77
CA LEU A 105 -10.99 27.51 14.13
C LEU A 105 -11.14 28.56 13.03
N GLU A 106 -10.94 28.19 11.76
CA GLU A 106 -11.13 29.08 10.61
C GLU A 106 -12.55 29.65 10.56
N ARG A 107 -13.57 28.82 10.80
CA ARG A 107 -14.96 29.28 10.87
C ARG A 107 -15.20 30.27 12.02
N GLN A 108 -14.57 30.06 13.17
CA GLN A 108 -14.69 30.98 14.31
C GLN A 108 -13.97 32.31 14.05
N LEU A 109 -12.79 32.28 13.43
CA LEU A 109 -12.05 33.48 13.02
C LEU A 109 -12.82 34.28 11.97
N ALA A 110 -13.41 33.62 10.98
CA ALA A 110 -14.25 34.25 9.97
C ALA A 110 -15.52 34.88 10.58
N ALA A 111 -16.12 34.25 11.59
CA ALA A 111 -17.27 34.79 12.31
C ALA A 111 -16.91 35.99 13.20
N ASN A 112 -15.71 36.02 13.78
CA ASN A 112 -15.26 37.08 14.69
C ASN A 112 -14.61 38.27 13.97
N GLY A 113 -14.08 38.08 12.75
CA GLY A 113 -13.43 39.14 11.96
C GLY A 113 -14.40 39.99 11.11
N GLY A 114 -15.70 39.74 11.19
CA GLY A 114 -16.75 40.48 10.48
C GLY A 114 -17.42 41.58 11.30
N ASN A 115 -16.80 42.07 12.38
CA ASN A 115 -17.33 43.10 13.27
C ASN A 115 -16.46 44.36 13.24
#